data_AF-A0A3R9MEF7-F1
#
_entry.id   AF-A0A3R9MEF7-F1
#
_cell.length_a   1.000
_cell.length_b   1.000
_cell.length_c   1.000
_cell.angle_alpha   90.00
_cell.angle_beta   90.00
_cell.angle_gamma   90.00
#
_symmetry.space_group_name_H-M   'P 1'
#
loop_
_entity.id
_entity.type
_entity.pdbx_description
1 polymer ?
#
loop_
_entity_poly.entity_id
_entity_poly.type
_entity_poly.pdbx_seq_one_letter_code
_entity_poly.pdbx_strand_id
1 'polypeptide(L)'
;MKSTNLYRPARRIPAARLANMRATHAAKKAATEQARQEAAQLRLATPEFTAVPSLKALPGGLHWSAQQPVPPIGVYVSANQGGKVETVKVLGYCHAAGFIGLVTQPFHPGSRRAHKMHPRAHCVFGSQIAQAA
;
A
#
# COMPACT_ATOMS: atom_id res chain seq x y z
N MET A 1 14.78 54.64 9.78
CA MET A 1 15.37 54.22 8.49
C MET A 1 14.34 53.36 7.76
N LYS A 2 13.85 53.79 6.58
CA LYS A 2 12.82 53.07 5.83
C LYS A 2 13.49 52.05 4.89
N SER A 3 13.16 50.77 5.02
CA SER A 3 13.66 49.70 4.15
C SER A 3 13.14 49.90 2.72
N THR A 4 14.05 50.08 1.77
CA THR A 4 13.72 50.13 0.34
C THR A 4 13.44 48.72 -0.15
N ASN A 5 12.17 48.38 -0.35
CA ASN A 5 11.79 47.14 -1.03
C ASN A 5 12.33 47.18 -2.47
N LEU A 6 13.43 46.49 -2.70
CA LEU A 6 14.04 46.27 -4.01
C LEU A 6 13.13 45.36 -4.85
N TYR A 7 12.15 45.94 -5.52
CA TYR A 7 11.40 45.24 -6.55
C TYR A 7 12.36 44.92 -7.71
N ARG A 8 12.70 43.64 -7.88
CA ARG A 8 13.40 43.15 -9.07
C ARG A 8 12.38 42.62 -10.07
N PRO A 9 12.33 43.14 -11.31
CA PRO A 9 11.46 42.58 -12.33
C PRO A 9 11.89 41.14 -12.65
N ALA A 10 10.90 40.27 -12.87
CA ALA A 10 11.15 38.87 -13.23
C ALA A 10 11.96 38.80 -14.53
N ARG A 11 13.18 38.26 -14.47
CA ARG A 11 14.03 38.07 -15.65
C ARG A 11 13.43 36.95 -16.53
N ARG A 12 13.37 37.20 -17.84
CA ARG A 12 12.88 36.23 -18.83
C ARG A 12 13.77 34.98 -18.81
N ILE A 13 13.18 33.80 -18.75
CA ILE A 13 13.92 32.53 -18.77
C ILE A 13 14.53 32.35 -20.16
N PRO A 14 15.85 32.07 -20.29
CA PRO A 14 16.46 31.77 -21.57
C PRO A 14 15.81 30.56 -22.26
N ALA A 15 15.65 30.62 -23.58
CA ALA A 15 14.96 29.58 -24.37
C ALA A 15 15.54 28.18 -24.15
N ALA A 16 16.86 28.04 -24.09
CA ALA A 16 17.53 26.77 -23.83
C ALA A 16 17.19 26.20 -22.44
N ARG A 17 17.13 27.05 -21.41
CA ARG A 17 16.76 26.64 -20.05
C ARG A 17 15.30 26.18 -19.99
N LEU A 18 14.42 26.88 -20.70
CA LEU A 18 13.00 26.53 -20.79
C LEU A 18 12.78 25.20 -21.54
N ALA A 19 13.54 24.94 -22.60
CA ALA A 19 13.51 23.67 -23.32
C ALA A 19 13.95 22.49 -22.43
N ASN A 20 15.03 22.64 -21.67
CA ASN A 20 15.51 21.62 -20.73
C ASN A 20 14.49 21.34 -19.61
N MET A 21 13.85 22.39 -19.08
CA MET A 21 12.78 22.23 -18.08
C MET A 21 11.58 21.46 -18.64
N ARG A 22 11.18 21.72 -19.89
CA ARG A 22 10.09 20.97 -20.54
C ARG A 22 10.48 19.52 -20.79
N ALA A 23 11.68 19.25 -21.26
CA ALA A 23 12.17 17.89 -21.51
C ALA A 23 12.24 17.06 -20.21
N THR A 24 12.78 17.63 -19.13
CA THR A 24 12.82 16.96 -17.82
C THR A 24 11.44 16.71 -17.23
N HIS A 25 10.51 17.65 -17.41
CA HIS A 25 9.13 17.48 -16.95
C HIS A 25 8.38 16.42 -17.76
N ALA A 26 8.61 16.35 -19.08
CA ALA A 26 8.06 15.31 -19.95
C ALA A 26 8.62 13.93 -19.59
N ALA A 27 9.92 13.81 -19.35
CA ALA A 27 10.57 12.56 -18.92
C ALA A 27 10.03 12.08 -17.56
N LYS A 28 9.86 12.99 -16.58
CA LYS A 28 9.24 12.66 -15.30
C LYS A 28 7.79 12.18 -15.48
N LYS A 29 7.02 12.86 -16.31
CA LYS A 29 5.63 12.49 -16.58
C LYS A 29 5.53 11.10 -17.22
N ALA A 30 6.37 10.80 -18.20
CA ALA A 30 6.46 9.49 -18.84
C ALA A 30 6.83 8.38 -17.84
N ALA A 31 7.83 8.60 -17.00
CA ALA A 31 8.21 7.63 -15.96
C ALA A 31 7.08 7.39 -14.93
N THR A 32 6.33 8.45 -14.59
CA THR A 32 5.20 8.34 -13.67
C THR A 32 4.02 7.57 -14.31
N GLU A 33 3.77 7.79 -15.60
CA GLU A 33 2.75 7.06 -16.35
C GLU A 33 3.12 5.58 -16.53
N GLN A 34 4.39 5.27 -16.79
CA GLN A 34 4.90 3.89 -16.82
C GLN A 34 4.71 3.19 -15.46
N ALA A 35 5.15 3.81 -14.36
CA ALA A 35 4.94 3.26 -13.02
C ALA A 35 3.45 3.06 -12.69
N ARG A 36 2.58 3.94 -13.20
CA ARG A 36 1.13 3.81 -13.02
C ARG A 36 0.55 2.66 -13.85
N GLN A 37 1.04 2.44 -15.06
CA GLN A 37 0.66 1.31 -15.91
C GLN A 37 1.15 -0.02 -15.35
N GLU A 38 2.39 -0.10 -14.89
CA GLU A 38 2.93 -1.29 -14.19
C GLU A 38 2.12 -1.60 -12.93
N ALA A 39 1.81 -0.58 -12.10
CA ALA A 39 0.93 -0.76 -10.96
C ALA A 39 -0.49 -1.20 -11.34
N ALA A 40 -1.02 -0.78 -12.49
CA ALA A 40 -2.32 -1.22 -12.99
C ALA A 40 -2.29 -2.66 -13.51
N GLN A 41 -1.23 -3.08 -14.21
CA GLN A 41 -1.04 -4.46 -14.65
C GLN A 41 -0.91 -5.41 -13.45
N LEU A 42 -0.16 -5.01 -12.42
CA LEU A 42 -0.07 -5.76 -11.17
C LEU A 42 -1.43 -5.89 -10.45
N ARG A 43 -2.34 -4.90 -10.59
CA ARG A 43 -3.71 -5.02 -10.06
C ARG A 43 -4.54 -6.05 -10.81
N LEU A 44 -4.49 -6.06 -12.14
CA LEU A 44 -5.25 -7.00 -12.97
C LEU A 44 -4.77 -8.46 -12.80
N ALA A 45 -3.48 -8.66 -12.52
CA ALA A 45 -2.91 -9.98 -12.22
C ALA A 45 -3.18 -10.47 -10.79
N THR A 46 -3.83 -9.67 -9.94
CA THR A 46 -4.13 -10.07 -8.57
C THR A 46 -5.49 -10.76 -8.53
N PRO A 47 -5.57 -12.06 -8.19
CA PRO A 47 -6.87 -12.72 -8.04
C PRO A 47 -7.69 -11.98 -6.98
N GLU A 48 -8.95 -11.69 -7.28
CA GLU A 48 -9.85 -11.04 -6.32
C GLU A 48 -9.97 -11.96 -5.11
N PHE A 49 -9.36 -11.55 -3.99
CA PHE A 49 -9.39 -12.31 -2.75
C PHE A 49 -10.83 -12.34 -2.22
N THR A 50 -11.55 -13.41 -2.50
CA THR A 50 -12.89 -13.61 -1.93
C THR A 50 -12.74 -13.82 -0.43
N ALA A 51 -13.17 -12.83 0.36
CA ALA A 51 -13.14 -12.92 1.81
C ALA A 51 -14.16 -13.95 2.29
N VAL A 52 -13.71 -14.87 3.14
CA VAL A 52 -14.55 -15.94 3.70
C VAL A 52 -14.75 -15.71 5.20
N PRO A 53 -15.99 -15.84 5.72
CA PRO A 53 -16.30 -15.54 7.12
C PRO A 53 -15.85 -16.64 8.11
N SER A 54 -15.35 -17.78 7.63
CA SER A 54 -14.83 -18.84 8.50
C SER A 54 -13.72 -19.65 7.82
N LEU A 55 -12.80 -20.19 8.62
CA LEU A 55 -11.73 -21.07 8.13
C LEU A 55 -12.27 -22.35 7.49
N LYS A 56 -13.43 -22.84 7.92
CA LYS A 56 -14.05 -24.07 7.39
C LYS A 56 -14.55 -23.93 5.95
N ALA A 57 -14.81 -22.70 5.52
CA ALA A 57 -15.28 -22.42 4.17
C ALA A 57 -14.10 -22.18 3.19
N LEU A 58 -12.85 -22.26 3.67
CA LEU A 58 -11.69 -22.31 2.80
C LEU A 58 -11.48 -23.74 2.25
N PRO A 59 -10.88 -23.89 1.05
CA PRO A 59 -10.43 -25.18 0.56
C PRO A 59 -9.58 -25.93 1.57
N GLY A 60 -9.71 -27.26 1.62
CA GLY A 60 -8.85 -28.12 2.42
C GLY A 60 -7.40 -28.11 1.92
N GLY A 61 -6.46 -28.51 2.80
CA GLY A 61 -5.04 -28.64 2.44
C GLY A 61 -4.25 -27.34 2.36
N LEU A 62 -4.82 -26.21 2.84
CA LEU A 62 -4.11 -24.94 2.90
C LEU A 62 -3.14 -24.90 4.09
N HIS A 63 -1.97 -24.30 3.86
CA HIS A 63 -0.94 -24.12 4.88
C HIS A 63 -1.02 -22.74 5.53
N TRP A 64 -0.79 -22.70 6.83
CA TRP A 64 -0.55 -21.45 7.54
C TRP A 64 0.94 -21.17 7.61
N SER A 65 1.35 -19.97 7.21
CA SER A 65 2.77 -19.63 7.07
C SER A 65 3.40 -19.02 8.33
N ALA A 66 2.68 -18.96 9.45
CA ALA A 66 3.21 -18.53 10.75
C ALA A 66 3.33 -19.71 11.71
N GLN A 67 4.23 -19.58 12.70
CA GLN A 67 4.35 -20.56 13.79
C GLN A 67 3.19 -20.48 14.79
N GLN A 68 2.62 -19.28 14.96
CA GLN A 68 1.46 -19.05 15.82
C GLN A 68 0.16 -19.53 15.17
N PRO A 69 -0.90 -19.85 15.95
CA PRO A 69 -2.19 -20.23 15.37
C PRO A 69 -2.78 -19.11 14.50
N VAL A 70 -3.67 -19.49 13.58
CA VAL A 70 -4.37 -18.53 12.72
C VAL A 70 -5.23 -17.60 13.59
N PRO A 71 -5.03 -16.28 13.54
CA PRO A 71 -5.80 -15.34 14.34
C PRO A 71 -7.30 -15.35 14.00
N PRO A 72 -8.19 -15.28 14.99
CA PRO A 72 -9.63 -15.24 14.74
C PRO A 72 -10.08 -13.87 14.22
N ILE A 73 -11.24 -13.86 13.56
CA ILE A 73 -11.89 -12.63 13.08
C ILE A 73 -12.20 -11.70 14.27
N GLY A 74 -11.96 -10.40 14.08
CA GLY A 74 -12.20 -9.35 15.07
C GLY A 74 -10.98 -9.00 15.92
N VAL A 75 -9.94 -9.84 15.93
CA VAL A 75 -8.69 -9.60 16.68
C VAL A 75 -7.80 -8.59 15.97
N TYR A 76 -7.06 -7.82 16.77
CA TYR A 76 -6.03 -6.91 16.29
C TYR A 76 -4.68 -7.62 16.32
N VAL A 77 -3.95 -7.58 15.22
CA VAL A 77 -2.61 -8.15 15.07
C VAL A 77 -1.66 -7.12 14.52
N SER A 78 -0.39 -7.20 14.89
CA SER A 78 0.66 -6.38 14.31
C SER A 78 1.16 -7.03 13.03
N ALA A 79 1.06 -6.35 11.90
CA ALA A 79 1.48 -6.87 10.60
C ALA A 79 2.49 -5.93 9.93
N ASN A 80 3.50 -6.52 9.29
CA ASN A 80 4.45 -5.79 8.46
C ASN A 80 3.85 -5.57 7.06
N GLN A 81 3.45 -4.34 6.77
CA GLN A 81 2.90 -3.92 5.48
C GLN A 81 3.82 -2.87 4.84
N GLY A 82 4.44 -3.21 3.71
CA GLY A 82 5.29 -2.27 2.97
C GLY A 82 6.51 -1.78 3.77
N GLY A 83 7.05 -2.62 4.67
CA GLY A 83 8.23 -2.29 5.48
C GLY A 83 7.92 -1.56 6.79
N LYS A 84 6.65 -1.43 7.17
CA LYS A 84 6.21 -0.83 8.44
C LYS A 84 5.35 -1.81 9.22
N VAL A 85 5.55 -1.87 10.53
CA VAL A 85 4.68 -2.63 11.44
C VAL A 85 3.48 -1.76 11.76
N GLU A 86 2.29 -2.21 11.34
CA GLU A 86 1.02 -1.54 11.59
C GLU A 86 0.06 -2.48 12.32
N THR A 87 -0.77 -1.91 13.20
CA THR A 87 -1.85 -2.67 13.85
C THR A 87 -3.02 -2.80 12.89
N VAL A 88 -3.43 -4.03 12.62
CA VAL A 88 -4.52 -4.35 11.69
C VAL A 88 -5.56 -5.23 12.36
N LYS A 89 -6.84 -4.98 12.06
CA LYS A 89 -7.96 -5.80 12.52
C LYS A 89 -8.24 -6.90 11.51
N VAL A 90 -8.39 -8.14 11.95
CA VAL A 90 -8.80 -9.26 11.10
C VAL A 90 -10.30 -9.18 10.83
N LEU A 91 -10.68 -9.17 9.56
CA LEU A 91 -12.08 -9.12 9.10
C LEU A 91 -12.57 -10.45 8.52
N GLY A 92 -11.66 -11.27 8.02
CA GLY A 92 -11.99 -12.54 7.39
C GLY A 92 -10.75 -13.29 6.96
N TYR A 93 -10.95 -14.37 6.20
CA TYR A 93 -9.87 -15.18 5.68
C TYR A 93 -9.87 -15.17 4.16
N CYS A 94 -8.71 -15.35 3.56
CA CYS A 94 -8.55 -15.57 2.13
C CYS A 94 -7.51 -16.67 1.90
N HIS A 95 -7.33 -17.09 0.65
CA HIS A 95 -6.24 -18.00 0.32
C HIS A 95 -5.54 -17.55 -0.96
N ALA A 96 -4.25 -17.84 -1.07
CA ALA A 96 -3.52 -17.76 -2.33
C ALA A 96 -2.37 -18.76 -2.36
N ALA A 97 -2.13 -19.35 -3.53
CA ALA A 97 -1.00 -20.25 -3.77
C ALA A 97 -0.84 -21.37 -2.71
N GLY A 98 -1.96 -21.91 -2.21
CA GLY A 98 -1.94 -22.98 -1.19
C GLY A 98 -1.77 -22.50 0.26
N PHE A 99 -1.74 -21.19 0.50
CA PHE A 99 -1.61 -20.61 1.83
C PHE A 99 -2.88 -19.90 2.30
N ILE A 100 -3.13 -19.97 3.61
CA ILE A 100 -4.14 -19.17 4.29
C ILE A 100 -3.62 -17.74 4.46
N GLY A 101 -4.43 -16.77 4.06
CA GLY A 101 -4.24 -15.35 4.31
C GLY A 101 -5.36 -14.78 5.17
N LEU A 102 -5.10 -13.63 5.78
CA LEU A 102 -6.06 -12.87 6.57
C LEU A 102 -6.49 -11.65 5.77
N VAL A 103 -7.79 -11.40 5.71
CA VAL A 103 -8.32 -10.13 5.24
C VAL A 103 -8.30 -9.16 6.42
N THR A 104 -7.58 -8.05 6.29
CA THR A 104 -7.33 -7.12 7.39
C THR A 104 -7.66 -5.68 7.04
N GLN A 105 -8.00 -4.90 8.07
CA GLN A 105 -8.20 -3.47 7.95
C GLN A 105 -7.20 -2.74 8.86
N PRO A 106 -6.45 -1.76 8.34
CA PRO A 106 -5.53 -0.97 9.16
C PRO A 106 -6.31 -0.20 10.23
N PHE A 107 -5.89 -0.34 11.48
CA PHE A 107 -6.46 0.37 12.62
C PHE A 107 -5.57 1.55 12.97
N HIS A 108 -6.01 2.76 12.61
CA HIS A 108 -5.35 4.00 13.01
C HIS A 108 -6.33 4.90 13.76
N PRO A 109 -6.23 5.01 15.10
CA PRO A 109 -7.07 5.94 15.83
C PRO A 109 -6.80 7.38 15.36
N GLY A 110 -7.81 8.04 14.79
CA GLY A 110 -7.77 9.47 14.43
C GLY A 110 -7.21 9.83 13.04
N SER A 111 -6.83 8.87 12.19
CA SER A 111 -6.22 9.15 10.88
C SER A 111 -7.15 8.83 9.70
N ARG A 112 -7.63 9.85 8.99
CA ARG A 112 -8.34 9.70 7.69
C ARG A 112 -7.48 9.05 6.59
N ARG A 113 -6.14 8.98 6.77
CA ARG A 113 -5.22 8.38 5.77
C ARG A 113 -5.26 6.85 5.76
N ALA A 114 -5.78 6.20 6.81
CA ALA A 114 -5.88 4.74 6.89
C ALA A 114 -6.80 4.12 5.81
N HIS A 115 -7.75 4.90 5.28
CA HIS A 115 -8.69 4.44 4.27
C HIS A 115 -8.15 4.48 2.82
N LYS A 116 -6.93 4.99 2.61
CA LYS A 116 -6.30 5.09 1.28
C LYS A 116 -5.25 4.00 1.02
N MET A 117 -5.34 2.87 1.72
CA MET A 117 -4.41 1.77 1.52
C MET A 117 -4.79 0.95 0.28
N HIS A 118 -3.78 0.32 -0.33
CA HIS A 118 -3.97 -0.53 -1.52
C HIS A 118 -4.82 -1.75 -1.16
N PRO A 119 -5.68 -2.30 -2.05
CA PRO A 119 -6.49 -3.48 -1.74
C PRO A 119 -5.69 -4.69 -1.24
N ARG A 120 -4.46 -4.89 -1.74
CA ARG A 120 -3.53 -5.93 -1.25
C ARG A 120 -2.97 -5.69 0.15
N ALA A 121 -2.97 -4.43 0.63
CA ALA A 121 -2.67 -4.13 2.03
C ALA A 121 -3.79 -4.63 2.97
N HIS A 122 -4.93 -5.05 2.43
CA HIS A 122 -5.96 -5.74 3.18
C HIS A 122 -5.77 -7.26 3.20
N CYS A 123 -4.69 -7.82 2.68
CA CYS A 123 -4.42 -9.26 2.74
C CYS A 123 -3.04 -9.51 3.37
N VAL A 124 -3.02 -10.15 4.54
CA VAL A 124 -1.81 -10.42 5.33
C VAL A 124 -1.63 -11.92 5.46
N PHE A 125 -0.44 -12.43 5.13
CA PHE A 125 -0.09 -13.83 5.38
C PHE A 125 0.61 -13.98 6.72
N GLY A 126 0.64 -15.19 7.27
CA GLY A 126 1.26 -15.48 8.56
C GLY A 126 2.74 -15.05 8.65
N SER A 127 3.47 -15.05 7.54
CA SER A 127 4.87 -14.61 7.48
C SER A 127 5.04 -13.10 7.67
N GLN A 128 3.96 -12.33 7.49
CA GLN A 128 3.93 -10.88 7.64
C GLN A 128 3.42 -10.46 9.01
N ILE A 129 2.93 -11.39 9.84
CA ILE A 129 2.52 -11.08 11.21
C ILE A 129 3.80 -10.93 12.03
N ALA A 130 3.96 -9.78 12.67
CA ALA A 130 5.06 -9.57 13.60
C ALA A 130 4.89 -10.57 14.75
N GLN A 131 5.94 -11.32 15.06
CA GLN A 131 5.94 -12.22 16.22
C GLN A 131 5.54 -11.39 17.44
N ALA A 132 4.42 -11.74 18.07
CA ALA A 132 4.18 -11.29 19.43
C ALA A 132 5.29 -11.93 20.29
N ALA A 133 6.20 -11.08 20.79
CA ALA A 133 7.21 -11.47 21.76
C ALA A 133 6.56 -11.93 23.07
#